data_AF-A0A8H4ADF4-F1
#
_entry.id   AF-A0A8H4ADF4-F1
#
_cell.length_a   1.000
_cell.length_b   1.000
_cell.length_c   1.000
_cell.angle_alpha   90.00
_cell.angle_beta   90.00
_cell.angle_gamma   90.00
#
_symmetry.space_group_name_H-M   'P 1'
#
loop_
_entity.id
_entity.type
_entity.pdbx_description
1 polymer ?
#
loop_
_entity_poly.entity_id
_entity_poly.type
_entity_poly.pdbx_seq_one_letter_code
_entity_poly.pdbx_strand_id
1 'polypeptide(L)'
;MNIYEATVIDRMHYLDLELFKHQINFTCSLLKEKYGASILDTIDKRLANIPRFPELKNFKNSIQSLARITANKYRNLMKVMIFVLNNLNIGESIQNKLLKLYKDWNNMYLLN
;
A
#
# COMPACT_ATOMS: atom_id res chain seq x y z
N MET A 1 14.38 -9.06 31.33
CA MET A 1 13.48 -8.12 30.64
C MET A 1 14.28 -6.85 30.38
N ASN A 2 14.83 -6.69 29.18
CA ASN A 2 15.60 -5.50 28.84
C ASN A 2 14.63 -4.34 28.57
N ILE A 3 14.72 -3.25 29.35
CA ILE A 3 13.83 -2.07 29.20
C ILE A 3 13.98 -1.38 27.83
N TYR A 4 15.07 -1.66 27.12
CA TYR A 4 15.30 -1.20 25.75
C TYR A 4 14.55 -2.08 24.71
N GLU A 5 14.25 -3.35 25.00
CA GLU A 5 13.46 -4.20 24.10
C GLU A 5 11.97 -3.84 24.12
N ALA A 6 11.45 -3.33 25.23
CA ALA A 6 10.03 -3.01 25.39
C ALA A 6 9.61 -1.66 24.78
N THR A 7 10.55 -0.76 24.47
CA THR A 7 10.23 0.64 24.09
C THR A 7 10.67 1.04 22.68
N VAL A 8 11.54 0.26 22.04
CA VAL A 8 12.10 0.57 20.71
C VAL A 8 11.23 -0.01 19.58
N ILE A 9 10.61 -1.18 19.80
CA ILE A 9 9.76 -1.83 18.80
C ILE A 9 8.55 -0.96 18.45
N ASP A 10 7.93 -0.29 19.43
CA ASP A 10 6.69 0.46 19.20
C ASP A 10 6.87 1.75 18.40
N ARG A 11 7.96 2.51 18.61
CA ARG A 11 8.17 3.79 17.91
C ARG A 11 8.56 3.60 16.46
N MET A 12 9.46 2.66 16.19
CA MET A 12 9.87 2.35 14.82
C MET A 12 8.71 1.72 14.05
N HIS A 13 7.95 0.82 14.71
CA HIS A 13 6.75 0.26 14.12
C HIS A 13 5.71 1.34 13.81
N TYR A 14 5.43 2.28 14.73
CA TYR A 14 4.48 3.39 14.53
C TYR A 14 4.89 4.31 13.38
N LEU A 15 6.18 4.69 13.29
CA LEU A 15 6.73 5.50 12.20
C LEU A 15 6.52 4.83 10.84
N ASP A 16 6.75 3.52 10.74
CA ASP A 16 6.49 2.76 9.52
C ASP A 16 5.00 2.79 9.11
N LEU A 17 4.06 2.86 10.08
CA LEU A 17 2.62 2.89 9.79
C LEU A 17 2.19 4.18 9.10
N GLU A 18 2.66 5.31 9.62
CA GLU A 18 2.36 6.62 9.02
C GLU A 18 3.01 6.73 7.64
N LEU A 19 4.19 6.13 7.48
CA LEU A 19 4.92 6.10 6.22
C LEU A 19 4.19 5.29 5.14
N PHE A 20 3.67 4.10 5.47
CA PHE A 20 2.85 3.32 4.53
C PHE A 20 1.56 4.05 4.14
N LYS A 21 0.87 4.64 5.12
CA LYS A 21 -0.31 5.44 4.85
C LYS A 21 0.02 6.59 3.91
N HIS A 22 1.12 7.30 4.15
CA HIS A 22 1.56 8.40 3.32
C HIS A 22 1.91 7.94 1.90
N GLN A 23 2.65 6.85 1.75
CA GLN A 23 3.08 6.30 0.46
C GLN A 23 1.89 5.91 -0.43
N ILE A 24 0.88 5.23 0.15
CA ILE A 24 -0.33 4.84 -0.56
C ILE A 24 -1.14 6.07 -0.97
N ASN A 25 -1.35 7.01 -0.05
CA ASN A 25 -2.09 8.25 -0.32
C ASN A 25 -1.39 9.08 -1.39
N PHE A 26 -0.07 9.23 -1.31
CA PHE A 26 0.75 9.93 -2.29
C PHE A 26 0.61 9.28 -3.68
N THR A 27 0.73 7.96 -3.76
CA THR A 27 0.57 7.24 -5.04
C THR A 27 -0.82 7.46 -5.65
N CYS A 28 -1.88 7.37 -4.83
CA CYS A 28 -3.25 7.59 -5.30
C CYS A 28 -3.48 9.04 -5.76
N SER A 29 -2.98 10.03 -4.99
CA SER A 29 -3.07 11.44 -5.35
C SER A 29 -2.32 11.75 -6.64
N LEU A 30 -1.09 11.25 -6.79
CA LEU A 30 -0.27 11.42 -7.98
C LEU A 30 -0.95 10.82 -9.22
N LEU A 31 -1.53 9.61 -9.09
CA LEU A 31 -2.24 8.97 -10.19
C LEU A 31 -3.51 9.74 -10.55
N LYS A 32 -4.27 10.21 -9.56
CA LYS A 32 -5.47 11.03 -9.77
C LYS A 32 -5.14 12.33 -10.50
N GLU A 33 -4.06 12.99 -10.11
CA GLU A 33 -3.61 14.24 -10.73
C GLU A 33 -3.20 14.02 -12.19
N LYS A 34 -2.47 12.92 -12.47
CA LYS A 34 -1.88 12.67 -13.79
C LYS A 34 -2.82 12.00 -14.81
N TYR A 35 -3.73 11.15 -14.33
CA TYR A 35 -4.59 10.32 -15.17
C TYR A 35 -6.10 10.55 -14.92
N GLY A 36 -6.46 11.46 -14.02
CA GLY A 36 -7.83 11.77 -13.66
C GLY A 36 -8.42 10.83 -12.60
N ALA A 37 -9.64 11.13 -12.15
CA ALA A 37 -10.29 10.38 -11.07
C ALA A 37 -10.68 8.94 -11.45
N SER A 38 -10.87 8.64 -12.73
CA SER A 38 -11.25 7.30 -13.24
C SER A 38 -10.20 6.22 -12.97
N ILE A 39 -8.93 6.62 -12.76
CA ILE A 39 -7.87 5.69 -12.38
C ILE A 39 -8.11 5.11 -10.98
N LEU A 40 -8.72 5.89 -10.07
CA LEU A 40 -9.04 5.44 -8.72
C LEU A 40 -10.13 4.38 -8.76
N ASP A 41 -11.15 4.55 -9.61
CA ASP A 41 -12.20 3.54 -9.80
C ASP A 41 -11.61 2.22 -10.34
N THR A 42 -10.60 2.32 -11.21
CA THR A 42 -9.90 1.15 -11.75
C THR A 42 -9.10 0.44 -10.66
N ILE A 43 -8.43 1.19 -9.79
CA ILE A 43 -7.73 0.63 -8.64
C ILE A 43 -8.71 -0.03 -7.68
N ASP A 44 -9.82 0.63 -7.35
CA ASP A 44 -10.84 0.09 -6.44
C ASP A 44 -11.44 -1.22 -6.97
N LYS A 45 -11.76 -1.27 -8.27
CA LYS A 45 -12.20 -2.50 -8.94
C LYS A 45 -11.15 -3.62 -8.84
N ARG A 46 -9.87 -3.30 -9.01
CA ARG A 46 -8.78 -4.28 -8.90
C ARG A 46 -8.59 -4.78 -7.47
N LEU A 47 -8.63 -3.89 -6.49
CA LEU A 47 -8.59 -4.24 -5.07
C LEU A 47 -9.74 -5.18 -4.70
N ALA A 48 -10.96 -4.88 -5.15
CA ALA A 48 -12.14 -5.73 -4.92
C ALA A 48 -12.03 -7.11 -5.58
N ASN A 49 -11.35 -7.20 -6.74
CA ASN A 49 -11.20 -8.44 -7.50
C ASN A 49 -10.07 -9.35 -7.02
N ILE A 50 -9.26 -8.95 -6.03
CA ILE A 50 -8.13 -9.75 -5.54
C ILE A 50 -8.67 -10.95 -4.74
N PRO A 51 -8.61 -12.18 -5.27
CA PRO A 51 -9.47 -13.26 -4.79
C PRO A 51 -8.90 -14.05 -3.60
N ARG A 52 -7.67 -13.78 -3.17
CA ARG A 52 -6.84 -14.81 -2.51
C ARG A 52 -6.09 -14.45 -1.23
N PHE A 53 -6.32 -13.28 -0.63
CA PHE A 53 -5.70 -12.95 0.66
C PHE A 53 -6.74 -12.90 1.78
N PRO A 54 -6.79 -13.91 2.69
CA PRO A 54 -7.70 -13.92 3.83
C PRO A 54 -7.56 -12.68 4.71
N GLU A 55 -6.34 -12.16 4.85
CA GLU A 55 -6.03 -10.95 5.62
C GLU A 55 -6.50 -9.66 4.93
N LEU A 56 -6.86 -9.74 3.64
CA LEU A 56 -7.42 -8.65 2.85
C LEU A 56 -8.94 -8.76 2.64
N LYS A 57 -9.61 -9.78 3.19
CA LYS A 57 -11.08 -9.98 3.08
C LYS A 57 -11.90 -8.73 3.49
N ASN A 58 -11.31 -7.83 4.26
CA ASN A 58 -11.95 -6.63 4.79
C ASN A 58 -11.70 -5.37 3.94
N PHE A 59 -11.00 -5.46 2.81
CA PHE A 59 -10.80 -4.35 1.86
C PHE A 59 -11.93 -4.28 0.80
N LYS A 60 -13.15 -4.68 1.17
CA LYS A 60 -14.34 -4.52 0.32
C LYS A 60 -14.73 -3.06 0.10
N ASN A 61 -14.02 -2.13 0.73
CA ASN A 61 -14.30 -0.71 0.69
C ASN A 61 -13.18 0.00 -0.08
N SER A 62 -13.54 0.99 -0.89
CA SER A 62 -12.68 1.81 -1.76
C SER A 62 -11.38 2.31 -1.11
N ILE A 63 -10.43 2.79 -1.93
CA ILE A 63 -9.24 3.55 -1.48
C ILE A 63 -9.61 4.64 -0.47
N GLN A 64 -10.79 5.26 -0.61
CA GLN A 64 -11.25 6.32 0.30
C GLN A 64 -11.52 5.82 1.72
N SER A 65 -11.79 4.52 1.88
CA SER A 65 -11.95 3.88 3.19
C SER A 65 -10.63 3.53 3.89
N LEU A 66 -9.48 3.72 3.20
CA LEU A 66 -8.15 3.43 3.75
C LEU A 66 -7.85 4.24 5.01
N ALA A 67 -8.49 5.40 5.21
CA ALA A 67 -8.31 6.25 6.38
C ALA A 67 -8.57 5.54 7.73
N ARG A 68 -9.29 4.41 7.75
CA ARG A 68 -9.69 3.67 8.97
C ARG A 68 -8.98 2.34 9.17
N ILE A 69 -7.85 2.14 8.50
CA ILE A 69 -7.16 0.86 8.45
C ILE A 69 -6.06 0.75 9.52
N THR A 70 -6.04 -0.38 10.23
CA THR A 70 -5.01 -0.69 11.24
C THR A 70 -3.65 -0.93 10.58
N ALA A 71 -2.57 -0.59 11.29
CA ALA A 71 -1.17 -0.90 11.00
C ALA A 71 -0.92 -2.13 10.10
N ASN A 72 -1.33 -3.30 10.59
CA ASN A 72 -1.09 -4.59 9.95
C ASN A 72 -1.76 -4.71 8.57
N LYS A 73 -2.90 -4.05 8.39
CA LYS A 73 -3.62 -4.03 7.12
C LYS A 73 -2.92 -3.12 6.09
N TYR A 74 -2.27 -2.03 6.48
CA TYR A 74 -1.44 -1.23 5.57
C TYR A 74 -0.24 -2.02 5.04
N ARG A 75 0.41 -2.82 5.90
CA ARG A 75 1.50 -3.72 5.47
C ARG A 75 1.01 -4.72 4.42
N ASN A 76 -0.16 -5.30 4.62
CA ASN A 76 -0.76 -6.21 3.64
C ASN A 76 -1.19 -5.50 2.36
N LEU A 77 -1.68 -4.26 2.46
CA LEU A 77 -2.00 -3.44 1.31
C LEU A 77 -0.75 -3.15 0.45
N MET A 78 0.40 -2.85 1.06
CA MET A 78 1.66 -2.62 0.34
C MET A 78 2.09 -3.82 -0.53
N LYS A 79 1.89 -5.05 -0.04
CA LYS A 79 2.15 -6.27 -0.81
C LYS A 79 1.25 -6.37 -2.04
N VAL A 80 -0.01 -5.93 -1.89
CA VAL A 80 -1.04 -6.09 -2.90
C VAL A 80 -1.09 -4.94 -3.90
N MET A 81 -0.60 -3.77 -3.52
CA MET A 81 -0.45 -2.63 -4.43
C MET A 81 0.43 -2.95 -5.63
N ILE A 82 1.43 -3.84 -5.51
CA ILE A 82 2.19 -4.29 -6.68
C ILE A 82 1.27 -4.89 -7.74
N PHE A 83 0.32 -5.75 -7.33
CA PHE A 83 -0.63 -6.37 -8.25
C PHE A 83 -1.64 -5.38 -8.82
N VAL A 84 -2.08 -4.44 -7.98
CA VAL A 84 -3.01 -3.37 -8.39
C VAL A 84 -2.35 -2.47 -9.45
N LEU A 85 -1.11 -2.06 -9.20
CA LEU A 85 -0.34 -1.16 -10.06
C LEU A 85 0.14 -1.86 -11.34
N ASN A 86 0.35 -3.18 -11.28
CA ASN A 86 0.73 -3.97 -12.44
C ASN A 86 -0.37 -3.94 -13.50
N ASN A 87 0.01 -3.79 -14.76
CA ASN A 87 -0.90 -3.61 -15.89
C ASN A 87 -1.92 -2.45 -15.73
N LEU A 88 -1.72 -1.48 -14.84
CA LEU A 88 -2.45 -0.20 -14.94
C LEU A 88 -2.07 0.41 -16.29
N ASN A 89 -3.05 0.97 -17.00
CA ASN A 89 -2.81 1.68 -18.27
C ASN A 89 -2.21 3.08 -18.00
N ILE A 90 -1.15 3.10 -17.20
CA ILE A 90 -0.32 4.26 -16.89
C ILE A 90 1.01 3.99 -17.59
N GLY A 91 1.52 4.97 -18.34
CA GLY A 91 2.66 4.76 -19.24
C GLY A 91 3.79 3.92 -18.64
N GLU A 92 4.33 3.01 -19.44
CA GLU A 92 5.23 1.92 -19.03
C GLU A 92 6.38 2.37 -18.11
N SER A 93 6.99 3.52 -18.39
CA SER A 93 8.05 4.09 -17.56
C SER A 93 7.61 4.38 -16.12
N ILE A 94 6.40 4.94 -15.94
CA ILE A 94 5.86 5.31 -14.62
C ILE A 94 5.44 4.05 -13.88
N GLN A 95 4.80 3.11 -14.57
CA GLN A 95 4.47 1.81 -14.02
C GLN A 95 5.72 1.08 -13.50
N ASN A 96 6.78 0.97 -14.30
CA ASN A 96 7.99 0.28 -13.90
C ASN A 96 8.67 0.94 -12.70
N LYS A 97 8.69 2.27 -12.63
CA LYS A 97 9.21 3.02 -11.48
C LYS A 97 8.38 2.77 -10.21
N LEU A 98 7.06 2.83 -10.30
CA LEU A 98 6.17 2.55 -9.18
C LEU A 98 6.30 1.09 -8.72
N LEU A 99 6.29 0.13 -9.65
CA LEU A 99 6.47 -1.29 -9.32
C LEU A 99 7.82 -1.56 -8.64
N LYS A 100 8.90 -0.92 -9.12
CA LYS A 100 10.21 -1.02 -8.48
C LYS A 100 10.19 -0.46 -7.06
N LEU A 101 9.64 0.73 -6.87
CA LEU A 101 9.49 1.36 -5.56
C LEU A 101 8.78 0.40 -4.59
N TYR A 102 7.59 -0.09 -4.94
CA TYR A 102 6.84 -0.99 -4.04
C TYR A 102 7.55 -2.33 -3.80
N LYS A 103 8.36 -2.84 -4.75
CA LYS A 103 9.20 -4.03 -4.54
C LYS A 103 10.33 -3.75 -3.55
N ASP A 104 11.04 -2.65 -3.71
CA ASP A 104 12.16 -2.26 -2.83
C ASP A 104 11.67 -2.08 -1.39
N TRP A 105 10.51 -1.43 -1.22
CA TRP A 105 9.83 -1.32 0.08
C TRP A 105 9.50 -2.71 0.65
N ASN A 106 8.80 -3.56 -0.10
CA ASN A 106 8.46 -4.90 0.40
C ASN A 106 9.71 -5.73 0.77
N ASN A 107 10.81 -5.61 0.04
CA ASN A 107 12.08 -6.28 0.37
C ASN A 107 12.67 -5.77 1.68
N MET A 108 12.68 -4.45 1.92
CA MET A 108 13.14 -3.86 3.18
C MET A 108 12.39 -4.44 4.39
N TYR A 109 11.09 -4.71 4.26
CA TYR A 109 10.26 -5.25 5.36
C TYR A 109 10.17 -6.77 5.43
N LEU A 110 10.70 -7.49 4.43
CA LEU A 110 10.87 -8.95 4.48
C LEU A 110 12.21 -9.35 5.12
N LEU A 111 13.16 -8.42 5.19
CA LEU A 111 14.48 -8.61 5.82
C LEU A 111 14.49 -8.32 7.33
N ASN A 112 13.33 -7.97 7.92
CA ASN A 112 13.14 -7.75 9.36
C ASN A 112 12.37 -8.90 10.01
#